data_AF-A0A2G6HJQ3-F1
#
_entry.id   AF-A0A2G6HJQ3-F1
#
_cell.length_a   1.000
_cell.length_b   1.000
_cell.length_c   1.000
_cell.angle_alpha   90.00
_cell.angle_beta   90.00
_cell.angle_gamma   90.00
#
_symmetry.space_group_name_H-M   'P 1'
#
loop_
_entity.id
_entity.type
_entity.pdbx_description
1 polymer ?
#
loop_
_entity_poly.entity_id
_entity_poly.type
_entity_poly.pdbx_seq_one_letter_code
_entity_poly.pdbx_strand_id
1 'polypeptide(L)'
;MTNTDIISGCTPKLIAIPGIARPQQAMRASNLLVYGEIHGIRENADVIYTLVHELRIKQIAIENSPSIKDFIDLASRGIYDFSRIDPDTFDLSILSLEVAKTIATLLKEGVIDTVAYIDTFFDSPDRLALDHPDSPQTREQVLAENILGLDTAYRTLCLMGQWHTQPEPIQSDGILHTSALCRIRRVRQDALCAHMIYRAGRAYNCGHVLDLPERSDVSHRYEVRPRSSLDFDIHVPYARPTVLDEPNTSTDYR
;
A
#
# COMPACT_ATOMS: atom_id res chain seq x y z
N MET A 1 -24.29 -1.61 -1.80
CA MET A 1 -23.26 -0.76 -2.42
C MET A 1 -22.34 -1.64 -3.27
N THR A 2 -22.58 -1.63 -4.57
CA THR A 2 -21.79 -2.41 -5.53
C THR A 2 -20.36 -1.89 -5.64
N ASN A 3 -19.43 -2.70 -6.15
CA ASN A 3 -18.06 -2.26 -6.48
C ASN A 3 -18.06 -1.02 -7.40
N THR A 4 -19.04 -0.92 -8.30
CA THR A 4 -19.25 0.26 -9.16
C THR A 4 -19.63 1.50 -8.35
N ASP A 5 -20.51 1.37 -7.35
CA ASP A 5 -20.90 2.48 -6.48
C ASP A 5 -19.69 3.00 -5.69
N ILE A 6 -18.88 2.10 -5.11
CA ILE A 6 -17.67 2.43 -4.34
C ILE A 6 -16.66 3.19 -5.21
N ILE A 7 -16.32 2.63 -6.37
CA ILE A 7 -15.38 3.26 -7.31
C ILE A 7 -15.91 4.61 -7.82
N SER A 8 -17.22 4.74 -8.04
CA SER A 8 -17.82 5.98 -8.53
C SER A 8 -17.79 7.09 -7.48
N GLY A 9 -17.94 6.74 -6.19
CA GLY A 9 -17.85 7.66 -5.06
C GLY A 9 -16.42 7.99 -4.65
N CYS A 10 -15.43 7.18 -5.05
CA CYS A 10 -14.02 7.40 -4.75
C CYS A 10 -13.41 8.43 -5.72
N THR A 11 -13.17 9.63 -5.22
CA THR A 11 -12.40 10.67 -5.92
C THR A 11 -11.19 11.03 -5.07
N PRO A 12 -9.99 10.51 -5.39
CA PRO A 12 -8.78 10.88 -4.68
C PRO A 12 -8.53 12.38 -4.84
N LYS A 13 -8.03 13.02 -3.78
CA LYS A 13 -7.78 14.47 -3.78
C LYS A 13 -6.49 14.83 -3.05
N LEU A 14 -5.96 15.99 -3.40
CA LEU A 14 -4.88 16.61 -2.64
C LEU A 14 -5.38 16.99 -1.25
N ILE A 15 -4.63 16.57 -0.23
CA ILE A 15 -4.86 16.96 1.15
C ILE A 15 -3.63 17.70 1.69
N ALA A 16 -3.85 18.62 2.62
CA ALA A 16 -2.74 19.31 3.26
C ALA A 16 -2.05 18.36 4.25
N ILE A 17 -0.78 18.03 3.99
CA ILE A 17 0.06 17.23 4.89
C ILE A 17 1.26 18.08 5.34
N PRO A 18 1.12 18.91 6.40
CA PRO A 18 2.24 19.60 7.02
C PRO A 18 3.45 18.67 7.23
N GLY A 19 4.65 19.16 6.91
CA GLY A 19 5.89 18.39 7.05
C GLY A 19 6.31 17.62 5.79
N ILE A 20 5.51 17.60 4.72
CA ILE A 20 5.83 16.92 3.44
C ILE A 20 7.16 17.39 2.81
N ALA A 21 7.61 18.61 3.15
CA ALA A 21 8.92 19.13 2.74
C ALA A 21 10.10 18.24 3.17
N ARG A 22 9.94 17.46 4.24
CA ARG A 22 10.98 16.54 4.75
C ARG A 22 11.20 15.35 3.80
N PRO A 23 10.18 14.52 3.48
CA PRO A 23 10.35 13.47 2.47
C PRO A 23 10.65 14.05 1.08
N GLN A 24 10.11 15.23 0.71
CA GLN A 24 10.50 15.91 -0.54
C GLN A 24 12.01 16.19 -0.62
N GLN A 25 12.62 16.62 0.49
CA GLN A 25 14.06 16.86 0.55
C GLN A 25 14.84 15.55 0.48
N ALA A 26 14.42 14.52 1.22
CA ALA A 26 15.08 13.21 1.23
C ALA A 26 15.02 12.52 -0.15
N MET A 27 13.92 12.66 -0.88
CA MET A 27 13.74 12.20 -2.28
C MET A 27 14.63 12.93 -3.31
N ARG A 28 15.50 13.84 -2.88
CA ARG A 28 16.58 14.38 -3.74
C ARG A 28 17.82 13.50 -3.73
N ALA A 29 18.05 12.77 -2.63
CA ALA A 29 19.19 11.87 -2.44
C ALA A 29 18.83 10.40 -2.69
N SER A 30 17.54 10.05 -2.63
CA SER A 30 17.01 8.76 -3.05
C SER A 30 15.90 8.95 -4.07
N ASN A 31 15.61 7.91 -4.85
CA ASN A 31 14.48 7.85 -5.77
C ASN A 31 13.42 6.83 -5.32
N LEU A 32 13.58 6.18 -4.18
CA LEU A 32 12.67 5.14 -3.68
C LEU A 32 12.10 5.53 -2.32
N LEU A 33 10.78 5.63 -2.25
CA LEU A 33 10.03 5.69 -1.01
C LEU A 33 9.19 4.41 -0.85
N VAL A 34 9.53 3.60 0.13
CA VAL A 34 8.71 2.48 0.57
C VAL A 34 7.63 3.00 1.51
N TYR A 35 6.38 2.71 1.19
CA TYR A 35 5.20 3.22 1.87
C TYR A 35 4.43 2.07 2.49
N GLY A 36 4.44 2.03 3.82
CA GLY A 36 3.72 1.05 4.62
C GLY A 36 2.36 1.58 5.03
N GLU A 37 1.30 0.96 4.52
CA GLU A 37 -0.08 1.25 4.89
C GLU A 37 -0.76 0.10 5.64
N ILE A 38 -1.93 0.39 6.19
CA ILE A 38 -2.84 -0.64 6.68
C ILE A 38 -3.91 -0.79 5.59
N HIS A 39 -4.02 -2.01 5.06
CA HIS A 39 -5.00 -2.38 4.06
C HIS A 39 -6.42 -1.98 4.47
N GLY A 40 -7.25 -1.69 3.46
CA GLY A 40 -8.68 -1.51 3.69
C GLY A 40 -9.07 -0.21 4.37
N ILE A 41 -8.27 0.85 4.20
CA ILE A 41 -8.55 2.18 4.70
C ILE A 41 -8.69 3.17 3.54
N ARG A 42 -9.77 3.95 3.55
CA ARG A 42 -10.10 4.90 2.48
C ARG A 42 -9.09 6.04 2.36
N GLU A 43 -8.56 6.50 3.50
CA GLU A 43 -7.60 7.61 3.56
C GLU A 43 -6.27 7.28 2.87
N ASN A 44 -5.96 6.00 2.61
CA ASN A 44 -4.82 5.60 1.78
C ASN A 44 -4.86 6.29 0.41
N ALA A 45 -6.04 6.39 -0.21
CA ALA A 45 -6.21 6.98 -1.54
C ALA A 45 -5.74 8.45 -1.60
N ASP A 46 -6.25 9.28 -0.68
CA ASP A 46 -5.91 10.71 -0.63
C ASP A 46 -4.43 10.94 -0.26
N VAL A 47 -3.89 10.12 0.65
CA VAL A 47 -2.47 10.18 1.03
C VAL A 47 -1.57 9.79 -0.13
N ILE A 48 -1.85 8.67 -0.82
CA ILE A 48 -1.10 8.21 -1.99
C ILE A 48 -1.14 9.26 -3.10
N TYR A 49 -2.33 9.77 -3.43
CA TYR A 49 -2.50 10.82 -4.43
C TYR A 49 -1.65 12.04 -4.10
N THR A 50 -1.73 12.51 -2.85
CA THR A 50 -0.92 13.64 -2.37
C THR A 50 0.58 13.37 -2.43
N LEU A 51 1.04 12.20 -1.98
CA LEU A 51 2.47 11.84 -2.03
C LEU A 51 2.99 11.81 -3.47
N VAL A 52 2.21 11.27 -4.39
CA VAL A 52 2.60 11.18 -5.80
C VAL A 52 2.85 12.58 -6.40
N HIS A 53 1.92 13.51 -6.17
CA HIS A 53 2.05 14.89 -6.63
C HIS A 53 3.20 15.63 -5.93
N GLU A 54 3.24 15.60 -4.60
CA GLU A 54 4.19 16.37 -3.81
C GLU A 54 5.63 15.87 -3.97
N LEU A 55 5.84 14.56 -4.05
CA LEU A 55 7.18 13.97 -4.20
C LEU A 55 7.61 13.85 -5.67
N ARG A 56 6.72 14.19 -6.61
CA ARG A 56 6.91 14.06 -8.07
C ARG A 56 7.26 12.61 -8.45
N ILE A 57 6.47 11.68 -7.94
CA ILE A 57 6.58 10.25 -8.24
C ILE A 57 6.19 10.02 -9.70
N LYS A 58 6.91 9.13 -10.37
CA LYS A 58 6.69 8.75 -11.77
C LYS A 58 6.41 7.27 -11.98
N GLN A 59 6.69 6.44 -10.98
CA GLN A 59 6.33 5.03 -10.96
C GLN A 59 5.68 4.69 -9.62
N ILE A 60 4.60 3.92 -9.65
CA ILE A 60 4.05 3.28 -8.45
C ILE A 60 4.35 1.78 -8.52
N ALA A 61 5.02 1.24 -7.51
CA ALA A 61 5.14 -0.20 -7.33
C ALA A 61 4.08 -0.66 -6.33
N ILE A 62 3.35 -1.74 -6.62
CA ILE A 62 2.27 -2.25 -5.76
C ILE A 62 2.52 -3.70 -5.34
N GLU A 63 2.20 -4.00 -4.08
CA GLU A 63 2.12 -5.35 -3.52
C GLU A 63 0.96 -6.14 -4.16
N ASN A 64 1.11 -6.44 -5.44
CA ASN A 64 0.19 -7.27 -6.19
C ASN A 64 0.94 -7.93 -7.36
N SER A 65 0.32 -8.97 -7.91
CA SER A 65 0.78 -9.70 -9.07
C SER A 65 0.54 -8.89 -10.36
N PRO A 66 1.31 -9.12 -11.44
CA PRO A 66 0.99 -8.61 -12.77
C PRO A 66 -0.41 -8.98 -13.29
N SER A 67 -1.10 -9.96 -12.70
CA SER A 67 -2.45 -10.38 -13.09
C SER A 67 -3.48 -9.24 -13.04
N ILE A 68 -3.31 -8.25 -12.15
CA ILE A 68 -4.21 -7.09 -12.05
C ILE A 68 -4.01 -6.05 -13.17
N LYS A 69 -2.95 -6.18 -13.97
CA LYS A 69 -2.56 -5.15 -14.95
C LYS A 69 -3.67 -4.80 -15.93
N ASP A 70 -4.38 -5.80 -16.46
CA ASP A 70 -5.46 -5.59 -17.43
C ASP A 70 -6.60 -4.75 -16.85
N PHE A 71 -6.93 -4.98 -15.57
CA PHE A 71 -7.92 -4.17 -14.85
C PHE A 71 -7.45 -2.71 -14.71
N ILE A 72 -6.21 -2.46 -14.27
CA ILE A 72 -5.67 -1.11 -14.11
C ILE A 72 -5.60 -0.35 -15.45
N ASP A 73 -5.18 -1.03 -16.52
CA ASP A 73 -5.11 -0.45 -17.86
C ASP A 73 -6.50 -0.07 -18.40
N LEU A 74 -7.52 -0.88 -18.15
CA LEU A 74 -8.91 -0.52 -18.47
C LEU A 74 -9.41 0.62 -17.59
N ALA A 75 -9.15 0.56 -16.28
CA ALA A 75 -9.59 1.56 -15.32
C ALA A 75 -9.02 2.96 -15.62
N SER A 76 -7.76 3.05 -16.08
CA SER A 76 -7.15 4.32 -16.50
C SER A 76 -7.85 4.96 -17.72
N ARG A 77 -8.53 4.14 -18.53
CA ARG A 77 -9.39 4.57 -19.64
C ARG A 77 -10.84 4.81 -19.21
N GLY A 78 -11.14 4.67 -17.92
CA GLY A 78 -12.48 4.83 -17.35
C GLY A 78 -13.37 3.59 -17.46
N ILE A 79 -12.80 2.42 -17.75
CA ILE A 79 -13.52 1.15 -17.87
C ILE A 79 -13.20 0.27 -16.65
N TYR A 80 -14.18 0.01 -15.79
CA TYR A 80 -14.02 -0.82 -14.59
C TYR A 80 -14.57 -2.23 -14.85
N ASP A 81 -13.78 -3.08 -15.49
CA ASP A 81 -14.13 -4.47 -15.83
C ASP A 81 -13.64 -5.44 -14.74
N PHE A 82 -14.47 -5.70 -13.74
CA PHE A 82 -14.15 -6.61 -12.63
C PHE A 82 -13.98 -8.08 -13.05
N SER A 83 -14.30 -8.46 -14.30
CA SER A 83 -13.99 -9.82 -14.79
C SER A 83 -12.50 -10.02 -15.07
N ARG A 84 -11.69 -8.95 -15.01
CA ARG A 84 -10.24 -8.95 -15.29
C ARG A 84 -9.36 -9.04 -14.06
N ILE A 85 -9.95 -9.31 -12.90
CA ILE A 85 -9.23 -9.40 -11.64
C ILE A 85 -9.83 -10.51 -10.78
N ASP A 86 -8.98 -11.14 -9.98
CA ASP A 86 -9.42 -12.01 -8.91
C ASP A 86 -10.25 -11.22 -7.88
N PRO A 87 -11.50 -11.63 -7.57
CA PRO A 87 -12.30 -11.00 -6.53
C PRO A 87 -11.58 -10.87 -5.18
N ASP A 88 -10.74 -11.85 -4.82
CA ASP A 88 -10.02 -11.88 -3.54
C ASP A 88 -9.07 -10.67 -3.37
N THR A 89 -8.61 -10.06 -4.48
CA THR A 89 -7.74 -8.88 -4.43
C THR A 89 -8.40 -7.71 -3.69
N PHE A 90 -9.69 -7.49 -3.93
CA PHE A 90 -10.47 -6.44 -3.27
C PHE A 90 -11.06 -6.95 -1.96
N ASP A 91 -11.58 -8.17 -1.93
CA ASP A 91 -12.28 -8.73 -0.76
C ASP A 91 -11.34 -8.91 0.45
N LEU A 92 -10.06 -9.20 0.21
CA LEU A 92 -9.03 -9.22 1.26
C LEU A 92 -8.36 -7.85 1.47
N SER A 93 -8.67 -6.87 0.63
CA SER A 93 -8.16 -5.49 0.67
C SER A 93 -6.64 -5.35 0.50
N ILE A 94 -5.97 -6.37 -0.04
CA ILE A 94 -4.55 -6.32 -0.45
C ILE A 94 -4.29 -5.10 -1.35
N LEU A 95 -5.20 -4.85 -2.29
CA LEU A 95 -5.30 -3.57 -2.99
C LEU A 95 -6.75 -3.13 -2.97
N SER A 96 -7.10 -2.08 -2.22
CA SER A 96 -8.49 -1.61 -2.19
C SER A 96 -8.94 -0.98 -3.51
N LEU A 97 -10.26 -0.99 -3.75
CA LEU A 97 -10.87 -0.33 -4.90
C LEU A 97 -10.50 1.16 -4.98
N GLU A 98 -10.42 1.83 -3.83
CA GLU A 98 -10.04 3.24 -3.73
C GLU A 98 -8.59 3.48 -4.15
N VAL A 99 -7.66 2.59 -3.78
CA VAL A 99 -6.25 2.68 -4.21
C VAL A 99 -6.13 2.35 -5.70
N ALA A 100 -6.80 1.31 -6.19
CA ALA A 100 -6.81 0.97 -7.62
C ALA A 100 -7.38 2.12 -8.47
N LYS A 101 -8.47 2.75 -8.02
CA LYS A 101 -9.04 3.96 -8.63
C LYS A 101 -8.05 5.12 -8.60
N THR A 102 -7.30 5.28 -7.52
CA THR A 102 -6.27 6.33 -7.38
C THR A 102 -5.16 6.15 -8.42
N ILE A 103 -4.62 4.94 -8.55
CA ILE A 103 -3.60 4.61 -9.54
C ILE A 103 -4.11 4.87 -10.97
N ALA A 104 -5.31 4.38 -11.28
CA ALA A 104 -5.96 4.60 -12.57
C ALA A 104 -6.15 6.10 -12.89
N THR A 105 -6.51 6.90 -11.88
CA THR A 105 -6.67 8.35 -12.01
C THR A 105 -5.33 9.03 -12.30
N LEU A 106 -4.27 8.67 -11.57
CA LEU A 106 -2.92 9.22 -11.76
C LEU A 106 -2.34 8.87 -13.14
N LEU A 107 -2.59 7.66 -13.65
CA LEU A 107 -2.25 7.26 -15.02
C LEU A 107 -3.01 8.10 -16.05
N LYS A 108 -4.33 8.23 -15.88
CA LYS A 108 -5.20 9.00 -16.78
C LYS A 108 -4.79 10.47 -16.86
N GLU A 109 -4.36 11.03 -15.74
CA GLU A 109 -3.88 12.43 -15.63
C GLU A 109 -2.44 12.61 -16.15
N GLY A 110 -1.72 11.53 -16.48
CA GLY A 110 -0.31 11.59 -16.89
C GLY A 110 0.64 12.03 -15.77
N VAL A 111 0.23 11.89 -14.51
CA VAL A 111 1.04 12.26 -13.34
C VAL A 111 2.14 11.22 -13.13
N ILE A 112 1.77 9.93 -13.22
CA ILE A 112 2.70 8.80 -13.22
C ILE A 112 2.78 8.20 -14.62
N ASP A 113 3.93 7.62 -14.93
CA ASP A 113 4.23 7.08 -16.25
C ASP A 113 3.98 5.57 -16.31
N THR A 114 4.13 4.87 -15.18
CA THR A 114 4.01 3.40 -15.14
C THR A 114 3.67 2.84 -13.76
N VAL A 115 3.20 1.61 -13.74
CA VAL A 115 2.94 0.80 -12.53
C VAL A 115 3.80 -0.46 -12.60
N ALA A 116 4.48 -0.77 -11.51
CA ALA A 116 5.23 -2.01 -11.33
C ALA A 116 4.50 -2.94 -10.34
N TYR A 117 4.56 -4.24 -10.61
CA TYR A 117 3.89 -5.27 -9.81
C TYR A 117 4.97 -6.08 -9.12
N ILE A 118 5.03 -6.00 -7.80
CA ILE A 118 6.18 -6.49 -7.02
C ILE A 118 5.88 -7.75 -6.20
N ASP A 119 4.62 -8.19 -6.11
CA ASP A 119 4.27 -9.42 -5.40
C ASP A 119 3.96 -10.56 -6.37
N THR A 120 5.02 -11.21 -6.85
CA THR A 120 4.94 -12.38 -7.74
C THR A 120 5.00 -13.70 -6.97
N PHE A 121 4.94 -13.66 -5.63
CA PHE A 121 5.09 -14.87 -4.81
C PHE A 121 4.01 -15.91 -5.11
N PHE A 122 2.78 -15.45 -5.36
CA PHE A 122 1.62 -16.29 -5.63
C PHE A 122 1.49 -16.72 -7.10
N ASP A 123 2.33 -16.22 -8.00
CA ASP A 123 2.27 -16.55 -9.43
C ASP A 123 2.92 -17.91 -9.76
N SER A 124 3.70 -18.45 -8.83
CA SER A 124 4.43 -19.71 -9.04
C SER A 124 3.58 -20.91 -8.58
N PRO A 125 3.29 -21.88 -9.46
CA PRO A 125 2.51 -23.07 -9.10
C PRO A 125 3.21 -23.94 -8.04
N ASP A 126 4.54 -23.86 -7.93
CA ASP A 126 5.34 -24.63 -6.97
C ASP A 126 5.33 -24.03 -5.55
N ARG A 127 4.86 -22.79 -5.38
CA ARG A 127 4.87 -22.05 -4.10
C ARG A 127 3.50 -22.00 -3.40
N LEU A 128 2.52 -22.71 -3.93
CA LEU A 128 1.19 -22.91 -3.34
C LEU A 128 1.20 -23.77 -2.05
N ALA A 129 2.37 -24.26 -1.62
CA ALA A 129 2.55 -24.76 -0.26
C ALA A 129 2.63 -23.60 0.75
N LEU A 130 1.55 -22.81 0.83
CA LEU A 130 1.38 -21.69 1.77
C LEU A 130 1.71 -22.10 3.23
N ASP A 131 1.49 -23.38 3.54
CA ASP A 131 1.76 -24.01 4.85
C ASP A 131 3.26 -24.24 5.15
N HIS A 132 4.18 -23.90 4.24
CA HIS A 132 5.61 -24.01 4.53
C HIS A 132 6.04 -22.93 5.53
N PRO A 133 6.77 -23.26 6.61
CA PRO A 133 7.16 -22.28 7.65
C PRO A 133 8.01 -21.12 7.11
N ASP A 134 8.78 -21.35 6.04
CA ASP A 134 9.57 -20.31 5.39
C ASP A 134 8.80 -19.49 4.35
N SER A 135 7.52 -19.80 4.08
CA SER A 135 6.72 -19.11 3.06
C SER A 135 6.65 -17.60 3.30
N PRO A 136 6.48 -17.08 4.55
CA PRO A 136 6.43 -15.64 4.77
C PRO A 136 7.79 -14.98 4.51
N GLN A 137 8.90 -15.59 4.94
CA GLN A 137 10.25 -15.06 4.71
C GLN A 137 10.65 -15.13 3.24
N THR A 138 10.20 -16.15 2.53
CA THR A 138 10.41 -16.29 1.09
C THR A 138 9.65 -15.20 0.32
N ARG A 139 8.42 -14.88 0.75
CA ARG A 139 7.66 -13.74 0.20
C ARG A 139 8.37 -12.41 0.42
N GLU A 140 8.90 -12.16 1.63
CA GLU A 140 9.71 -10.94 1.90
C GLU A 140 10.93 -10.83 0.97
N GLN A 141 11.59 -11.96 0.69
CA GLN A 141 12.74 -11.98 -0.22
C GLN A 141 12.32 -11.65 -1.66
N VAL A 142 11.25 -12.26 -2.17
CA VAL A 142 10.73 -11.98 -3.53
C VAL A 142 10.34 -10.50 -3.67
N LEU A 143 9.61 -9.96 -2.70
CA LEU A 143 9.24 -8.53 -2.68
C LEU A 143 10.50 -7.65 -2.75
N ALA A 144 11.51 -7.93 -1.92
CA ALA A 144 12.75 -7.16 -1.90
C ALA A 144 13.52 -7.25 -3.23
N GLU A 145 13.63 -8.44 -3.81
CA GLU A 145 14.30 -8.67 -5.10
C GLU A 145 13.59 -7.91 -6.23
N ASN A 146 12.26 -7.97 -6.29
CA ASN A 146 11.46 -7.26 -7.27
C ASN A 146 11.60 -5.74 -7.13
N ILE A 147 11.60 -5.21 -5.89
CA ILE A 147 11.80 -3.77 -5.63
C ILE A 147 13.22 -3.32 -6.01
N LEU A 148 14.24 -4.13 -5.74
CA LEU A 148 15.62 -3.84 -6.12
C LEU A 148 15.83 -3.92 -7.65
N GLY A 149 15.00 -4.68 -8.35
CA GLY A 149 14.99 -4.79 -9.82
C GLY A 149 14.23 -3.66 -10.54
N LEU A 150 13.59 -2.74 -9.82
CA LEU A 150 12.86 -1.63 -10.44
C LEU A 150 13.81 -0.67 -11.18
N ASP A 151 13.28 -0.06 -12.24
CA ASP A 151 14.01 0.95 -13.00
C ASP A 151 14.27 2.22 -12.16
N THR A 152 15.54 2.39 -11.79
CA THR A 152 16.03 3.51 -10.98
C THR A 152 16.01 4.86 -11.70
N ALA A 153 15.66 4.92 -12.98
CA ALA A 153 15.40 6.20 -13.64
C ALA A 153 14.15 6.89 -13.08
N TYR A 154 13.19 6.13 -12.55
CA TYR A 154 11.96 6.68 -11.97
C TYR A 154 12.14 7.04 -10.50
N ARG A 155 11.40 8.08 -10.08
CA ARG A 155 11.04 8.25 -8.67
C ARG A 155 9.87 7.35 -8.37
N THR A 156 10.06 6.41 -7.45
CA THR A 156 9.13 5.34 -7.19
C THR A 156 8.55 5.42 -5.79
N LEU A 157 7.22 5.31 -5.73
CA LEU A 157 6.47 5.05 -4.50
C LEU A 157 6.10 3.57 -4.48
N CYS A 158 6.60 2.83 -3.49
CA CYS A 158 6.37 1.40 -3.34
C CYS A 158 5.32 1.16 -2.25
N LEU A 159 4.09 0.83 -2.66
CA LEU A 159 2.94 0.61 -1.80
C LEU A 159 2.89 -0.82 -1.31
N MET A 160 2.92 -0.99 0.02
CA MET A 160 2.89 -2.31 0.65
C MET A 160 2.22 -2.21 2.03
N GLY A 161 1.73 -3.34 2.53
CA GLY A 161 1.30 -3.47 3.91
C GLY A 161 2.45 -3.19 4.88
N GLN A 162 2.13 -2.60 6.05
CA GLN A 162 3.12 -2.22 7.04
C GLN A 162 4.05 -3.35 7.51
N TRP A 163 3.59 -4.60 7.43
CA TRP A 163 4.40 -5.77 7.78
C TRP A 163 5.67 -5.87 6.92
N HIS A 164 5.54 -5.65 5.60
CA HIS A 164 6.65 -5.73 4.63
C HIS A 164 7.64 -4.57 4.72
N THR A 165 7.30 -3.53 5.48
CA THR A 165 8.02 -2.25 5.49
C THR A 165 8.65 -1.94 6.84
N GLN A 166 8.79 -2.94 7.72
CA GLN A 166 9.48 -2.75 9.00
C GLN A 166 10.97 -2.45 8.77
N PRO A 167 11.53 -1.37 9.33
CA PRO A 167 12.93 -0.98 9.06
C PRO A 167 13.95 -1.93 9.70
N GLU A 168 13.53 -2.64 10.76
CA GLU A 168 14.35 -3.60 11.51
C GLU A 168 13.60 -4.93 11.63
N PRO A 169 14.32 -6.06 11.83
CA PRO A 169 13.68 -7.35 12.09
C PRO A 169 12.83 -7.31 13.36
N ILE A 170 11.67 -7.97 13.33
CA ILE A 170 10.74 -8.06 14.47
C ILE A 170 10.56 -9.52 14.86
N GLN A 171 10.60 -9.79 16.17
CA GLN A 171 10.24 -11.11 16.70
C GLN A 171 8.71 -11.19 16.86
N SER A 172 8.06 -12.12 16.17
CA SER A 172 6.63 -12.41 16.32
C SER A 172 6.41 -13.91 16.38
N ASP A 173 5.65 -14.39 17.38
CA ASP A 173 5.29 -15.80 17.53
C ASP A 173 6.49 -16.77 17.50
N GLY A 174 7.64 -16.34 18.02
CA GLY A 174 8.87 -17.14 18.03
C GLY A 174 9.64 -17.16 16.71
N ILE A 175 9.15 -16.49 15.67
CA ILE A 175 9.79 -16.37 14.36
C ILE A 175 10.40 -14.96 14.21
N LEU A 176 11.63 -14.90 13.72
CA LEU A 176 12.27 -13.64 13.35
C LEU A 176 11.78 -13.19 11.98
N HIS A 177 10.93 -12.17 11.96
CA HIS A 177 10.46 -11.58 10.73
C HIS A 177 11.46 -10.56 10.18
N THR A 178 12.08 -10.86 9.04
CA THR A 178 12.92 -9.90 8.30
C THR A 178 12.19 -9.43 7.06
N SER A 179 11.60 -8.23 7.15
CA SER A 179 10.78 -7.60 6.12
C SER A 179 11.52 -7.33 4.80
N ALA A 180 10.77 -7.08 3.73
CA ALA A 180 11.28 -6.64 2.45
C ALA A 180 12.11 -5.35 2.58
N LEU A 181 11.65 -4.34 3.34
CA LEU A 181 12.42 -3.11 3.56
C LEU A 181 13.77 -3.39 4.24
N CYS A 182 13.81 -4.25 5.25
CA CYS A 182 15.05 -4.62 5.92
C CYS A 182 16.05 -5.23 4.92
N ARG A 183 15.56 -6.06 4.00
CA ARG A 183 16.38 -6.67 2.93
C ARG A 183 16.84 -5.65 1.90
N ILE A 184 15.94 -4.78 1.45
CA ILE A 184 16.26 -3.68 0.52
C ILE A 184 17.39 -2.81 1.08
N ARG A 185 17.30 -2.41 2.36
CA ARG A 185 18.30 -1.53 2.99
C ARG A 185 19.69 -2.14 3.15
N ARG A 186 19.84 -3.47 3.01
CA ARG A 186 21.17 -4.10 2.95
C ARG A 186 21.90 -3.77 1.64
N VAL A 187 21.17 -3.47 0.57
CA VAL A 187 21.69 -3.15 -0.76
C VAL A 187 21.56 -1.66 -1.07
N ARG A 188 20.42 -1.05 -0.72
CA ARG A 188 20.03 0.34 -0.96
C ARG A 188 19.80 1.06 0.38
N GLN A 189 20.89 1.45 1.03
CA GLN A 189 20.86 2.08 2.38
C GLN A 189 20.13 3.44 2.40
N ASP A 190 19.96 4.05 1.23
CA ASP A 190 19.25 5.31 1.04
C ASP A 190 17.72 5.17 0.92
N ALA A 191 17.20 3.92 0.85
CA ALA A 191 15.78 3.66 0.67
C ALA A 191 14.95 4.27 1.82
N LEU A 192 14.07 5.21 1.47
CA LEU A 192 13.22 5.91 2.41
C LEU A 192 12.03 5.03 2.82
N CYS A 193 11.50 5.25 4.02
CA CYS A 193 10.29 4.61 4.49
C CYS A 193 9.30 5.65 5.03
N ALA A 194 8.03 5.52 4.66
CA ALA A 194 6.93 6.23 5.28
C ALA A 194 5.89 5.24 5.81
N HIS A 195 5.55 5.34 7.09
CA HIS A 195 4.50 4.52 7.72
C HIS A 195 3.28 5.36 8.01
N MET A 196 2.11 4.84 7.66
CA MET A 196 0.85 5.44 8.08
C MET A 196 0.53 5.14 9.53
N ILE A 197 0.29 6.19 10.31
CA ILE A 197 -0.05 6.07 11.71
C ILE A 197 -1.43 6.69 11.92
N TYR A 198 -2.41 5.84 12.19
CA TYR A 198 -3.79 6.26 12.41
C TYR A 198 -4.04 6.58 13.88
N ARG A 199 -4.73 7.69 14.11
CA ARG A 199 -5.12 8.09 15.47
C ARG A 199 -6.22 7.20 16.04
N ALA A 200 -7.22 6.88 15.24
CA ALA A 200 -8.36 6.04 15.59
C ALA A 200 -9.10 5.66 14.31
N GLY A 201 -10.08 4.77 14.41
CA GLY A 201 -11.03 4.50 13.33
C GLY A 201 -11.17 3.01 13.10
N ARG A 202 -11.45 2.63 11.85
CA ARG A 202 -11.64 1.23 11.46
C ARG A 202 -11.01 0.96 10.10
N ALA A 203 -10.58 -0.27 9.89
CA ALA A 203 -10.10 -0.80 8.62
C ALA A 203 -10.95 -2.01 8.23
N TYR A 204 -11.10 -2.31 6.94
CA TYR A 204 -11.69 -3.55 6.46
C TYR A 204 -10.60 -4.42 5.85
N ASN A 205 -10.16 -5.48 6.53
CA ASN A 205 -9.03 -6.28 6.08
C ASN A 205 -9.32 -7.77 6.25
N CYS A 206 -8.93 -8.58 5.27
CA CYS A 206 -9.16 -10.03 5.26
C CYS A 206 -10.62 -10.43 5.58
N GLY A 207 -11.60 -9.75 5.00
CA GLY A 207 -13.02 -10.07 5.21
C GLY A 207 -13.64 -9.56 6.53
N HIS A 208 -12.89 -8.82 7.36
CA HIS A 208 -13.35 -8.37 8.67
C HIS A 208 -13.08 -6.88 8.92
N VAL A 209 -13.94 -6.25 9.71
CA VAL A 209 -13.70 -4.89 10.21
C VAL A 209 -12.81 -4.96 11.45
N LEU A 210 -11.69 -4.25 11.42
CA LEU A 210 -10.75 -4.11 12.51
C LEU A 210 -10.91 -2.73 13.15
N ASP A 211 -11.10 -2.69 14.47
CA ASP A 211 -11.07 -1.45 15.23
C ASP A 211 -9.62 -0.99 15.45
N LEU A 212 -9.33 0.26 15.11
CA LEU A 212 -8.07 0.92 15.42
C LEU A 212 -8.25 1.74 16.69
N PRO A 213 -7.63 1.32 17.82
CA PRO A 213 -7.82 1.97 19.11
C PRO A 213 -7.30 3.41 19.07
N GLU A 214 -7.92 4.26 19.88
CA GLU A 214 -7.52 5.66 19.97
C GLU A 214 -6.10 5.82 20.54
N ARG A 215 -5.28 6.58 19.81
CA ARG A 215 -3.89 6.89 20.11
C ARG A 215 -3.73 8.37 20.40
N SER A 216 -3.48 8.71 21.66
CA SER A 216 -3.33 10.11 22.10
C SER A 216 -2.04 10.78 21.61
N ASP A 217 -1.04 9.99 21.20
CA ASP A 217 0.25 10.44 20.65
C ASP A 217 0.16 10.87 19.17
N VAL A 218 -0.93 10.52 18.48
CA VAL A 218 -1.16 10.77 17.05
C VAL A 218 -2.01 12.02 16.85
N SER A 219 -1.67 12.78 15.81
CA SER A 219 -2.25 14.11 15.57
C SER A 219 -3.71 14.06 15.12
N HIS A 220 -4.47 15.09 15.47
CA HIS A 220 -5.85 15.31 14.98
C HIS A 220 -5.91 15.88 13.55
N ARG A 221 -4.76 16.04 12.90
CA ARG A 221 -4.63 16.46 11.51
C ARG A 221 -3.63 15.55 10.80
N TYR A 222 -3.69 15.57 9.47
CA TYR A 222 -2.60 15.01 8.68
C TYR A 222 -1.30 15.73 9.01
N GLU A 223 -0.20 15.00 9.17
CA GLU A 223 1.15 15.56 9.26
C GLU A 223 2.20 14.47 9.04
N VAL A 224 3.35 14.87 8.51
CA VAL A 224 4.55 14.05 8.46
C VAL A 224 5.41 14.36 9.68
N ARG A 225 5.73 13.34 10.48
CA ARG A 225 6.74 13.39 11.55
C ARG A 225 7.97 12.57 11.14
N PRO A 226 9.16 13.17 11.04
CA PRO A 226 10.37 12.39 10.82
C PRO A 226 10.71 11.58 12.07
N ARG A 227 10.95 10.29 11.92
CA ARG A 227 11.59 9.44 12.94
C ARG A 227 13.11 9.46 12.80
N SER A 228 13.59 9.54 11.56
CA SER A 228 15.00 9.66 11.21
C SER A 228 15.17 10.53 9.95
N SER A 229 16.37 10.54 9.36
CA SER A 229 16.57 11.13 8.03
C SER A 229 15.97 10.28 6.89
N LEU A 230 15.69 9.00 7.15
CA LEU A 230 15.18 8.04 6.16
C LEU A 230 13.74 7.59 6.45
N ASP A 231 13.28 7.72 7.69
CA ASP A 231 12.02 7.17 8.17
C ASP A 231 11.06 8.28 8.59
N PHE A 232 9.82 8.17 8.11
CA PHE A 232 8.76 9.14 8.34
C PHE A 232 7.49 8.43 8.83
N ASP A 233 6.77 9.08 9.72
CA ASP A 233 5.42 8.72 10.08
C ASP A 233 4.45 9.71 9.45
N ILE A 234 3.43 9.21 8.76
CA ILE A 234 2.34 10.00 8.23
C ILE A 234 1.16 9.81 9.17
N HIS A 235 0.93 10.80 10.01
CA HIS A 235 -0.20 10.81 10.93
C HIS A 235 -1.50 11.02 10.16
N VAL A 236 -2.50 10.21 10.44
CA VAL A 236 -3.84 10.31 9.87
C VAL A 236 -4.87 10.39 10.99
N PRO A 237 -5.74 11.41 10.98
CA PRO A 237 -6.61 11.69 12.12
C PRO A 237 -7.71 10.66 12.33
N TYR A 238 -8.15 9.97 11.27
CA TYR A 238 -9.20 8.98 11.35
C TYR A 238 -9.12 8.01 10.17
N ALA A 239 -9.20 6.71 10.44
CA ALA A 239 -9.34 5.66 9.43
C ALA A 239 -10.82 5.35 9.19
N ARG A 240 -11.25 5.44 7.94
CA ARG A 240 -12.54 4.91 7.51
C ARG A 240 -12.30 3.61 6.76
N PRO A 241 -13.04 2.54 7.09
CA PRO A 241 -12.89 1.29 6.38
C PRO A 241 -13.34 1.48 4.93
N THR A 242 -12.66 0.81 4.02
CA THR A 242 -13.17 0.61 2.66
C THR A 242 -14.45 -0.20 2.77
N VAL A 243 -15.51 0.26 2.11
CA VAL A 243 -16.81 -0.45 2.19
C VAL A 243 -16.79 -1.44 1.03
N LEU A 244 -16.77 -2.73 1.34
CA LEU A 244 -17.34 -3.76 0.48
C LEU A 244 -18.65 -4.15 1.17
N ASP A 245 -19.72 -4.36 0.42
CA ASP A 245 -21.04 -4.63 0.99
C ASP A 245 -20.98 -5.62 2.16
N GLU A 246 -21.73 -5.34 3.23
CA GLU A 246 -21.89 -6.30 4.34
C GLU A 246 -22.28 -7.66 3.75
N PRO A 247 -21.57 -8.75 4.06
CA PRO A 247 -22.14 -10.07 3.82
C PRO A 247 -23.41 -10.13 4.67
N ASN A 248 -24.51 -10.47 4.02
CA ASN A 248 -25.76 -10.84 4.65
C ASN A 248 -25.45 -11.59 5.96
N THR A 249 -25.92 -11.04 7.07
CA THR A 249 -25.85 -11.65 8.40
C THR A 249 -26.48 -13.04 8.35
N SER A 250 -25.67 -14.07 8.17
CA SER A 250 -26.02 -15.48 8.46
C SER A 250 -24.87 -16.40 8.05
N THR A 251 -23.90 -16.57 8.95
CA THR A 251 -23.44 -17.92 9.33
C THR A 251 -22.71 -17.81 10.67
N ASP A 252 -23.41 -18.24 11.72
CA ASP A 252 -22.78 -18.73 12.94
C ASP A 252 -21.71 -19.76 12.58
N TYR A 253 -20.45 -19.49 12.94
CA TYR A 253 -19.47 -20.56 13.18
C TYR A 253 -19.06 -20.49 14.64
N ARG A 254 -19.57 -21.47 15.40
CA ARG A 254 -19.00 -21.94 16.66
C ARG A 254 -17.67 -22.62 16.42
#